data_AF-A0A549TGK2-F1
#
_entry.id   AF-A0A549TGK2-F1
#
_cell.length_a   1.000
_cell.length_b   1.000
_cell.length_c   1.000
_cell.angle_alpha   90.00
_cell.angle_beta   90.00
_cell.angle_gamma   90.00
#
_symmetry.space_group_name_H-M   'P 1'
#
loop_
_entity.id
_entity.type
_entity.pdbx_description
1 polymer ?
#
loop_
_entity_poly.entity_id
_entity_poly.type
_entity_poly.pdbx_seq_one_letter_code
_entity_poly.pdbx_strand_id
1 'polypeptide(L)'
;MLTYSDVQNYFKRLRKARFPCSYFVVGEYGGTKGRSHWHALIFWHGPVPEHKLRTAKYMQPHWHHGFSFWDDVGPASVRYVCKYVQKDLDDAEAQGHLSMSKKPPLGARYFADRAQRYVDQGLAPQNLFYAHPEAVGKDGKPLKFMLRARSAELFLEEYIRRWRGYPPRGFQGPPCPVRGWHYPSSELVEEFEDKGYRDRYFSEAEFDEMFRNEVAEGRELWRKREIIETEQEADELAGMLRTQRLADYVTRMQPGFLAE
;
A
#
# COMPACT_ATOMS: atom_id res chain seq x y z
N MET A 1 20.33 -17.02 11.20
CA MET A 1 18.87 -16.88 11.23
C MET A 1 18.45 -16.12 9.98
N LEU A 2 17.44 -16.61 9.26
CA LEU A 2 16.88 -15.97 8.08
C LEU A 2 15.99 -14.80 8.51
N THR A 3 16.54 -13.58 8.49
CA THR A 3 15.83 -12.38 8.94
C THR A 3 15.35 -11.57 7.75
N TYR A 4 14.04 -11.57 7.49
CA TYR A 4 13.47 -10.83 6.35
C TYR A 4 13.69 -9.31 6.46
N SER A 5 13.82 -8.78 7.67
CA SER A 5 14.13 -7.35 7.91
C SER A 5 15.42 -6.90 7.21
N ASP A 6 16.40 -7.79 7.03
CA ASP A 6 17.66 -7.47 6.34
C ASP A 6 17.41 -7.19 4.85
N VAL A 7 16.56 -8.00 4.23
CA VAL A 7 16.13 -7.82 2.84
C VAL A 7 15.29 -6.55 2.67
N GLN A 8 14.39 -6.29 3.61
CA GLN A 8 13.61 -5.05 3.59
C GLN A 8 14.52 -3.82 3.70
N ASN A 9 15.50 -3.85 4.59
CA ASN A 9 16.47 -2.77 4.78
C ASN A 9 17.35 -2.59 3.55
N TYR A 10 17.76 -3.67 2.89
CA TYR A 10 18.47 -3.62 1.62
C TYR A 10 17.70 -2.85 0.54
N PHE A 11 16.45 -3.21 0.28
CA PHE A 11 15.63 -2.50 -0.70
C PHE A 11 15.30 -1.07 -0.28
N LYS A 12 15.17 -0.78 1.03
CA LYS A 12 15.04 0.60 1.54
C LYS A 12 16.29 1.43 1.25
N ARG A 13 17.50 0.89 1.46
CA ARG A 13 18.78 1.56 1.16
C ARG A 13 18.93 1.83 -0.34
N LEU A 14 18.61 0.85 -1.20
CA LEU A 14 18.62 1.03 -2.66
C LEU A 14 17.71 2.18 -3.10
N ARG A 15 16.47 2.23 -2.58
CA ARG A 15 15.53 3.33 -2.88
C ARG A 15 16.05 4.68 -2.39
N LYS A 16 16.65 4.74 -1.18
CA LYS A 16 17.25 5.97 -0.64
C LYS A 16 18.41 6.45 -1.52
N ALA A 17 19.19 5.53 -2.07
CA ALA A 17 20.28 5.81 -3.01
C ALA A 17 19.82 6.10 -4.45
N ARG A 18 18.52 6.39 -4.66
CA ARG A 18 17.93 6.73 -5.96
C ARG A 18 17.92 5.60 -7.00
N PHE A 19 17.94 4.34 -6.55
CA PHE A 19 17.75 3.16 -7.40
C PHE A 19 16.35 2.56 -7.19
N PRO A 20 15.29 3.11 -7.83
CA PRO A 20 13.94 2.58 -7.70
C PRO A 20 13.86 1.19 -8.35
N CYS A 21 13.34 0.22 -7.62
CA CYS A 21 13.19 -1.15 -8.09
C CYS A 21 11.94 -1.83 -7.53
N SER A 22 11.40 -2.77 -8.31
CA SER A 22 10.54 -3.84 -7.82
C SER A 22 11.37 -5.10 -7.62
N TYR A 23 10.93 -6.01 -6.76
CA TYR A 23 11.67 -7.22 -6.47
C TYR A 23 10.75 -8.43 -6.32
N PHE A 24 11.34 -9.60 -6.52
CA PHE A 24 10.83 -10.90 -6.14
C PHE A 24 11.95 -11.61 -5.38
N VAL A 25 11.72 -12.05 -4.15
CA VAL A 25 12.76 -12.63 -3.29
C VAL A 25 12.27 -13.90 -2.63
N VAL A 26 13.17 -14.88 -2.55
CA VAL A 26 12.96 -16.17 -1.90
C VAL A 26 14.14 -16.40 -0.97
N GLY A 27 13.85 -16.64 0.31
CA GLY A 27 14.83 -17.04 1.31
C GLY A 27 14.81 -18.54 1.50
N GLU A 28 15.99 -19.16 1.47
CA GLU A 28 16.17 -20.59 1.77
C GLU A 28 17.17 -20.79 2.90
N TYR A 29 17.05 -21.91 3.62
CA TYR A 29 18.11 -22.42 4.47
C TYR A 29 18.94 -23.46 3.72
N GLY A 30 20.26 -23.26 3.65
CA GLY A 30 21.16 -24.20 3.01
C GLY A 30 21.27 -25.50 3.81
N GLY A 31 20.84 -26.62 3.23
CA GLY A 31 20.70 -27.91 3.91
C GLY A 31 21.97 -28.53 4.50
N THR A 32 23.17 -28.16 4.06
CA THR A 32 24.43 -28.80 4.54
C THR A 32 25.21 -27.98 5.56
N LYS A 33 24.97 -26.67 5.68
CA LYS A 33 25.77 -25.76 6.53
C LYS A 33 24.93 -24.75 7.33
N GLY A 34 23.61 -24.82 7.28
CA GLY A 34 22.71 -23.93 8.04
C GLY A 34 22.82 -22.45 7.69
N ARG A 35 23.44 -22.11 6.54
CA ARG A 35 23.58 -20.72 6.10
C ARG A 35 22.29 -20.27 5.42
N SER A 36 21.80 -19.09 5.80
CA SER A 36 20.65 -18.45 5.17
C SER A 36 21.06 -17.82 3.85
N HIS A 37 20.39 -18.17 2.76
CA HIS A 37 20.59 -17.59 1.44
C HIS A 37 19.33 -16.86 0.98
N TRP A 38 19.52 -15.75 0.27
CA TRP A 38 18.44 -15.00 -0.36
C TRP A 38 18.66 -14.97 -1.87
N HIS A 39 17.66 -15.42 -2.61
CA HIS A 39 17.60 -15.35 -4.06
C HIS A 39 16.64 -14.23 -4.45
N ALA A 40 17.13 -13.22 -5.19
CA ALA A 40 16.32 -12.07 -5.57
C ALA A 40 16.37 -11.82 -7.08
N LEU A 41 15.20 -11.62 -7.70
CA LEU A 41 15.05 -10.98 -8.99
C LEU A 41 14.73 -9.51 -8.75
N ILE A 42 15.55 -8.61 -9.29
CA ILE A 42 15.40 -7.17 -9.12
C ILE A 42 15.08 -6.54 -10.48
N PHE A 43 13.96 -5.82 -10.52
CA PHE A 43 13.47 -5.12 -11.71
C PHE A 43 13.66 -3.62 -11.50
N TRP A 44 14.62 -3.04 -12.22
CA TRP A 44 14.97 -1.62 -12.08
C TRP A 44 13.99 -0.73 -12.86
N HIS A 45 13.57 0.39 -12.25
CA HIS A 45 12.69 1.39 -12.87
C HIS A 45 13.43 2.66 -13.29
N GLY A 46 14.76 2.61 -13.33
CA GLY A 46 15.61 3.77 -13.60
C GLY A 46 17.07 3.39 -13.53
N PRO A 47 17.94 4.21 -12.91
CA PRO A 47 19.36 3.91 -12.81
C PRO A 47 19.58 2.59 -12.07
N VAL A 48 20.62 1.88 -12.48
CA VAL A 48 21.07 0.64 -11.87
C VAL A 48 22.33 0.97 -11.06
N PRO A 49 22.47 0.48 -9.81
CA PRO A 49 23.71 0.66 -9.07
C PRO A 49 24.87 -0.01 -9.81
N GLU A 50 26.08 0.54 -9.62
CA GLU A 50 27.28 -0.11 -10.10
C GLU A 50 27.37 -1.53 -9.51
N HIS A 51 27.59 -2.52 -10.38
CA HIS A 51 27.63 -3.92 -10.00
C HIS A 51 28.63 -4.66 -10.90
N LYS A 52 29.16 -5.77 -10.37
CA LYS A 52 30.03 -6.68 -11.11
C LYS A 52 29.29 -7.98 -11.37
N LEU A 53 28.97 -8.24 -12.63
CA LEU A 53 28.32 -9.48 -13.04
C LEU A 53 29.28 -10.67 -12.87
N ARG A 54 28.71 -11.83 -12.54
CA ARG A 54 29.38 -13.14 -12.43
C ARG A 54 30.62 -13.16 -11.55
N THR A 55 30.73 -12.21 -10.64
CA THR A 55 31.84 -12.16 -9.68
C THR A 55 31.43 -12.92 -8.43
N ALA A 56 32.17 -14.00 -8.14
CA ALA A 56 32.02 -14.70 -6.88
C ALA A 56 32.36 -13.75 -5.74
N LYS A 57 31.50 -13.70 -4.72
CA LYS A 57 31.73 -12.93 -3.49
C LYS A 57 31.78 -11.40 -3.66
N TYR A 58 30.97 -10.85 -4.56
CA TYR A 58 30.84 -9.40 -4.68
C TYR A 58 30.20 -8.81 -3.42
N MET A 59 30.87 -7.83 -2.80
CA MET A 59 30.32 -7.06 -1.68
C MET A 59 29.57 -5.86 -2.23
N GLN A 60 28.25 -5.94 -2.22
CA GLN A 60 27.41 -4.87 -2.72
C GLN A 60 27.26 -3.76 -1.66
N PRO A 61 27.47 -2.47 -1.98
CA PRO A 61 27.56 -1.41 -0.98
C PRO A 61 26.34 -1.23 -0.06
N HIS A 62 25.15 -1.64 -0.50
CA HIS A 62 23.88 -1.53 0.20
C HIS A 62 23.51 -2.84 0.95
N TRP A 63 24.19 -3.96 0.65
CA TRP A 63 24.03 -5.26 1.30
C TRP A 63 25.18 -5.55 2.26
N HIS A 64 24.89 -5.53 3.55
CA HIS A 64 25.92 -5.65 4.59
C HIS A 64 26.04 -7.08 5.15
N HIS A 65 25.18 -8.00 4.72
CA HIS A 65 25.05 -9.34 5.31
C HIS A 65 25.78 -10.40 4.47
N GLY A 66 27.04 -10.12 4.15
CA GLY A 66 27.93 -11.02 3.44
C GLY A 66 27.95 -10.80 1.92
N PHE A 67 28.12 -11.89 1.20
CA PHE A 67 28.45 -11.88 -0.21
C PHE A 67 27.21 -11.90 -1.12
N SER A 68 27.26 -11.15 -2.20
CA SER A 68 26.27 -11.18 -3.28
C SER A 68 26.88 -11.80 -4.54
N PHE A 69 26.03 -12.46 -5.33
CA PHE A 69 26.35 -12.90 -6.68
C PHE A 69 25.28 -12.32 -7.60
N TRP A 70 25.72 -11.59 -8.62
CA TRP A 70 24.84 -10.94 -9.59
C TRP A 70 25.07 -11.58 -10.94
N ASP A 71 23.99 -11.88 -11.64
CA ASP A 71 24.02 -12.43 -12.99
C ASP A 71 22.89 -11.80 -13.82
N ASP A 72 23.00 -11.94 -15.13
CA ASP A 72 21.97 -11.47 -16.03
C ASP A 72 20.67 -12.26 -15.85
N VAL A 73 19.55 -11.56 -15.98
CA VAL A 73 18.23 -12.17 -15.86
C VAL A 73 17.87 -12.81 -17.19
N GLY A 74 18.06 -14.13 -17.27
CA GLY A 74 17.55 -14.97 -18.35
C GLY A 74 16.46 -15.93 -17.88
N PRO A 75 15.82 -16.68 -18.80
CA PRO A 75 14.84 -17.71 -18.44
C PRO A 75 15.39 -18.76 -17.47
N ALA A 76 16.68 -19.09 -17.57
CA ALA A 76 17.38 -19.99 -16.66
C ALA A 76 17.47 -19.40 -15.24
N SER A 77 17.86 -18.12 -15.11
CA SER A 77 17.97 -17.42 -13.84
C SER A 77 16.60 -17.30 -13.14
N VAL A 78 15.53 -17.01 -13.89
CA VAL A 78 14.17 -16.98 -13.35
C VAL A 78 13.73 -18.36 -12.87
N ARG A 79 13.92 -19.41 -13.67
CA ARG A 79 13.62 -20.80 -13.28
C ARG A 79 14.37 -21.21 -12.02
N TYR A 80 15.64 -20.79 -11.90
CA TYR A 80 16.44 -21.07 -10.73
C TYR A 80 15.84 -20.45 -9.46
N VAL A 81 15.50 -19.16 -9.47
CA VAL A 81 14.86 -18.51 -8.32
C VAL A 81 13.49 -19.14 -8.00
N CYS A 82 12.69 -19.44 -9.04
CA CYS A 82 11.39 -20.09 -8.86
C CYS A 82 11.48 -21.54 -8.36
N LYS A 83 12.57 -22.26 -8.62
CA LYS A 83 12.78 -23.62 -8.10
C LYS A 83 12.78 -23.65 -6.57
N TYR A 84 13.34 -22.63 -5.93
CA TYR A 84 13.40 -22.56 -4.48
C TYR A 84 12.04 -22.32 -3.83
N VAL A 85 11.10 -21.67 -4.55
CA VAL A 85 9.71 -21.57 -4.10
C VAL A 85 9.06 -22.94 -3.95
N GLN A 86 9.38 -23.87 -4.84
CA GLN A 86 8.79 -25.22 -4.83
C GLN A 86 9.48 -26.13 -3.81
N LYS A 87 10.78 -25.95 -3.60
CA LYS A 87 11.54 -26.78 -2.67
C LYS A 87 11.03 -26.67 -1.23
N ASP A 88 10.51 -25.49 -0.86
CA ASP A 88 9.94 -25.26 0.46
C ASP A 88 8.52 -25.82 0.63
N LEU A 89 7.85 -26.28 -0.45
CA LEU A 89 6.51 -26.87 -0.38
C LEU A 89 6.54 -28.37 -0.01
N ASP A 90 7.63 -29.07 -0.35
CA ASP A 90 7.75 -30.52 -0.18
C ASP A 90 8.36 -30.91 1.18
N ASP A 91 8.90 -29.94 1.92
CA ASP A 91 9.63 -30.18 3.17
C ASP A 91 8.93 -29.44 4.31
N ALA A 92 8.27 -30.18 5.21
CA ALA A 92 7.45 -29.61 6.29
C ALA A 92 8.26 -28.78 7.30
N GLU A 93 9.60 -28.90 7.28
CA GLU A 93 10.55 -28.12 8.08
C GLU A 93 11.18 -26.95 7.31
N ALA A 94 10.86 -26.77 6.02
CA ALA A 94 11.42 -25.69 5.23
C ALA A 94 10.94 -24.32 5.71
N GLN A 95 11.86 -23.57 6.30
CA GLN A 95 11.67 -22.17 6.70
C GLN A 95 11.84 -21.22 5.50
N GLY A 96 11.14 -21.52 4.41
CA GLY A 96 11.10 -20.71 3.21
C GLY A 96 10.44 -19.35 3.45
N HIS A 97 11.02 -18.27 2.92
CA HIS A 97 10.37 -16.96 2.94
C HIS A 97 10.25 -16.37 1.54
N LEU A 98 9.02 -16.32 1.02
CA LEU A 98 8.72 -15.66 -0.25
C LEU A 98 8.18 -14.25 -0.01
N SER A 99 8.75 -13.27 -0.71
CA SER A 99 8.22 -11.92 -0.72
C SER A 99 8.39 -11.24 -2.08
N MET A 100 7.49 -10.31 -2.39
CA MET A 100 7.50 -9.59 -3.66
C MET A 100 6.96 -8.18 -3.52
N SER A 101 7.32 -7.32 -4.47
CA SER A 101 6.80 -5.95 -4.55
C SER A 101 5.29 -5.95 -4.80
N LYS A 102 4.55 -5.30 -3.91
CA LYS A 102 3.09 -5.09 -4.01
C LYS A 102 2.71 -3.74 -4.60
N LYS A 103 3.62 -2.75 -4.53
CA LYS A 103 3.40 -1.34 -4.92
C LYS A 103 4.66 -0.77 -5.62
N PRO A 104 4.71 -0.70 -6.96
CA PRO A 104 3.77 -1.31 -7.90
C PRO A 104 3.92 -2.84 -7.94
N PRO A 105 2.86 -3.59 -8.28
CA PRO A 105 2.96 -5.03 -8.48
C PRO A 105 3.85 -5.34 -9.68
N LEU A 106 4.40 -6.56 -9.71
CA LEU A 106 5.19 -7.03 -10.84
C LEU A 106 4.35 -7.00 -12.12
N GLY A 107 4.93 -6.46 -13.20
CA GLY A 107 4.24 -6.31 -14.49
C GLY A 107 3.31 -5.09 -14.60
N ALA A 108 3.16 -4.26 -13.56
CA ALA A 108 2.28 -3.08 -13.62
C ALA A 108 2.57 -2.15 -14.81
N ARG A 109 3.86 -1.90 -15.10
CA ARG A 109 4.28 -1.09 -16.26
C ARG A 109 3.82 -1.69 -17.57
N TYR A 110 3.98 -3.01 -17.75
CA TYR A 110 3.53 -3.70 -18.96
C TYR A 110 2.02 -3.54 -19.18
N PHE A 111 1.21 -3.64 -18.13
CA PHE A 111 -0.23 -3.43 -18.23
C PHE A 111 -0.61 -1.98 -18.51
N ALA A 112 0.12 -1.03 -17.94
CA ALA A 112 -0.06 0.39 -18.23
C ALA A 112 0.25 0.71 -19.72
N ASP A 113 1.33 0.14 -20.26
CA ASP A 113 1.71 0.28 -21.68
C ASP A 113 0.73 -0.47 -22.59
N ARG A 114 0.19 -1.60 -22.14
CA ARG A 114 -0.90 -2.30 -22.84
C ARG A 114 -2.17 -1.43 -22.90
N ALA A 115 -2.58 -0.81 -21.79
CA ALA A 115 -3.73 0.07 -21.75
C ALA A 115 -3.58 1.24 -22.73
N GLN A 116 -2.37 1.81 -22.84
CA GLN A 116 -2.07 2.84 -23.84
C GLN A 116 -2.32 2.35 -25.27
N ARG A 117 -1.86 1.13 -25.61
CA ARG A 117 -2.07 0.55 -26.95
C ARG A 117 -3.55 0.43 -27.32
N TYR A 118 -4.41 0.08 -26.36
CA TYR A 118 -5.87 0.08 -26.58
C TYR A 118 -6.40 1.49 -26.89
N VAL A 119 -6.00 2.47 -26.09
CA VAL A 119 -6.38 3.89 -26.27
C VAL A 119 -5.89 4.43 -27.62
N ASP A 120 -4.67 4.09 -28.02
CA ASP A 120 -4.07 4.52 -29.29
C ASP A 120 -4.79 3.91 -30.49
N GLN A 121 -5.26 2.67 -30.37
CA GLN A 121 -6.04 1.97 -31.39
C GLN A 121 -7.52 2.37 -31.39
N GLY A 122 -7.98 3.18 -30.41
CA GLY A 122 -9.39 3.51 -30.25
C GLY A 122 -10.25 2.30 -29.89
N LEU A 123 -9.68 1.29 -29.22
CA LEU A 123 -10.35 0.05 -28.84
C LEU A 123 -10.59 0.00 -27.33
N ALA A 124 -11.73 -0.56 -26.93
CA ALA A 124 -12.00 -0.90 -25.53
C ALA A 124 -11.65 -2.37 -25.25
N PRO A 125 -11.02 -2.67 -24.09
CA PRO A 125 -10.72 -4.04 -23.72
C PRO A 125 -12.01 -4.81 -23.45
N GLN A 126 -12.23 -5.90 -24.20
CA GLN A 126 -13.43 -6.74 -24.10
C GLN A 126 -13.28 -7.87 -23.09
N ASN A 127 -12.05 -8.27 -22.75
CA ASN A 127 -11.77 -9.33 -21.80
C ASN A 127 -10.40 -9.13 -21.14
N LEU A 128 -10.18 -9.86 -20.05
CA LEU A 128 -8.95 -9.80 -19.27
C LEU A 128 -7.84 -10.73 -19.76
N PHE A 129 -8.04 -11.43 -20.89
CA PHE A 129 -7.01 -12.31 -21.44
C PHE A 129 -5.94 -11.53 -22.18
N TYR A 130 -4.71 -12.04 -22.19
CA TYR A 130 -3.59 -11.47 -22.91
C TYR A 130 -2.56 -12.52 -23.29
N ALA A 131 -1.74 -12.20 -24.28
CA ALA A 131 -0.54 -12.95 -24.60
C ALA A 131 0.66 -11.99 -24.57
N HIS A 132 1.79 -12.45 -24.05
CA HIS A 132 3.06 -11.73 -24.18
C HIS A 132 3.79 -12.25 -25.43
N PRO A 133 4.35 -11.39 -26.30
CA PRO A 133 4.97 -11.82 -27.55
C PRO A 133 6.07 -12.89 -27.37
N GLU A 134 6.84 -12.78 -26.29
CA GLU A 134 7.93 -13.72 -25.98
C GLU A 134 7.46 -14.98 -25.24
N ALA A 135 6.22 -15.02 -24.76
CA ALA A 135 5.69 -16.16 -24.02
C ALA A 135 5.03 -17.15 -24.99
N VAL A 136 5.86 -18.03 -25.57
CA VAL A 136 5.42 -19.09 -26.47
C VAL A 136 5.48 -20.46 -25.78
N GLY A 137 4.49 -21.32 -26.08
CA GLY A 137 4.49 -22.70 -25.66
C GLY A 137 5.54 -23.53 -26.41
N LYS A 138 5.71 -24.80 -26.02
CA LYS A 138 6.62 -25.73 -26.72
C LYS A 138 6.26 -25.88 -28.20
N ASP A 139 4.98 -25.72 -28.53
CA ASP A 139 4.43 -25.83 -29.89
C ASP A 139 4.54 -24.52 -30.70
N GLY A 140 5.24 -23.51 -30.18
CA GLY A 140 5.38 -22.18 -30.81
C GLY A 140 4.13 -21.29 -30.73
N LYS A 141 3.01 -21.80 -30.20
CA LYS A 141 1.77 -21.03 -30.02
C LYS A 141 1.91 -20.02 -28.86
N PRO A 142 1.37 -18.79 -28.99
CA PRO A 142 1.36 -17.83 -27.89
C PRO A 142 0.62 -18.37 -26.67
N LEU A 143 1.22 -18.25 -25.49
CA LEU A 143 0.58 -18.58 -24.23
C LEU A 143 -0.45 -17.51 -23.88
N LYS A 144 -1.69 -17.95 -23.64
CA LYS A 144 -2.79 -17.09 -23.22
C LYS A 144 -2.85 -17.05 -21.69
N PHE A 145 -2.71 -15.86 -21.14
CA PHE A 145 -2.80 -15.57 -19.71
C PHE A 145 -4.09 -14.80 -19.42
N MET A 146 -4.57 -14.86 -18.18
CA MET A 146 -5.73 -14.10 -17.72
C MET A 146 -5.30 -13.18 -16.59
N LEU A 147 -5.63 -11.89 -16.69
CA LEU A 147 -5.45 -10.96 -15.58
C LEU A 147 -6.42 -11.29 -14.45
N ARG A 148 -5.93 -11.19 -13.22
CA ARG A 148 -6.72 -11.44 -12.01
C ARG A 148 -6.42 -10.36 -10.96
N ALA A 149 -7.42 -10.09 -10.12
CA ALA A 149 -7.32 -9.20 -8.96
C ALA A 149 -6.65 -7.85 -9.30
N ARG A 150 -5.68 -7.41 -8.49
CA ARG A 150 -5.06 -6.09 -8.61
C ARG A 150 -4.45 -5.79 -9.98
N SER A 151 -3.92 -6.79 -10.69
CA SER A 151 -3.35 -6.57 -12.03
C SER A 151 -4.43 -6.29 -13.08
N ALA A 152 -5.62 -6.86 -12.92
CA ALA A 152 -6.78 -6.57 -13.76
C ALA A 152 -7.32 -5.16 -13.47
N GLU A 153 -7.48 -4.83 -12.18
CA GLU A 153 -7.92 -3.51 -11.73
C GLU A 153 -6.99 -2.41 -12.25
N LEU A 154 -5.67 -2.56 -12.05
CA LEU A 154 -4.69 -1.59 -12.54
C LEU A 154 -4.74 -1.39 -14.05
N PHE A 155 -4.98 -2.46 -14.81
CA PHE A 155 -5.10 -2.37 -16.26
C PHE A 155 -6.32 -1.54 -16.68
N LEU A 156 -7.48 -1.79 -16.05
CA LEU A 156 -8.72 -1.08 -16.34
C LEU A 156 -8.68 0.37 -15.84
N GLU A 157 -8.15 0.60 -14.62
CA GLU A 157 -7.87 1.94 -14.08
C GLU A 157 -6.99 2.75 -15.04
N GLU A 158 -5.88 2.18 -15.49
CA GLU A 158 -4.97 2.84 -16.43
C GLU A 158 -5.62 3.10 -17.79
N TYR A 159 -6.46 2.19 -18.27
CA TYR A 159 -7.21 2.37 -19.51
C TYR A 159 -8.16 3.56 -19.41
N ILE A 160 -9.04 3.57 -18.40
CA ILE A 160 -10.01 4.66 -18.16
C ILE A 160 -9.28 5.98 -17.98
N ARG A 161 -8.23 6.00 -17.15
CA ARG A 161 -7.43 7.19 -16.86
C ARG A 161 -6.78 7.76 -18.13
N ARG A 162 -6.26 6.90 -19.01
CA ARG A 162 -5.62 7.31 -20.27
C ARG A 162 -6.64 7.72 -21.33
N TRP A 163 -7.80 7.06 -21.37
CA TRP A 163 -8.89 7.40 -22.29
C TRP A 163 -9.48 8.78 -21.97
N ARG A 164 -9.82 9.03 -20.70
CA ARG A 164 -10.44 10.27 -20.22
C ARG A 164 -9.48 11.45 -20.06
N GLY A 165 -8.17 11.21 -20.12
CA GLY A 165 -7.18 12.17 -19.65
C GLY A 165 -7.32 13.56 -20.27
N TYR A 166 -7.65 14.56 -19.45
CA TYR A 166 -7.46 15.98 -19.78
C TYR A 166 -6.86 16.76 -18.60
N PRO A 167 -5.84 17.63 -18.80
CA PRO A 167 -5.10 17.87 -20.05
C PRO A 167 -3.84 16.96 -20.17
N PRO A 168 -3.40 16.65 -21.39
CA PRO A 168 -2.14 15.94 -21.62
C PRO A 168 -0.99 16.91 -21.36
N ARG A 169 0.00 16.53 -20.54
CA ARG A 169 1.25 17.28 -20.40
C ARG A 169 1.85 17.54 -21.79
N GLY A 170 1.81 18.80 -22.24
CA GLY A 170 2.53 19.31 -23.40
C GLY A 170 1.71 19.69 -24.65
N PHE A 171 0.38 19.48 -24.69
CA PHE A 171 -0.41 19.88 -25.86
C PHE A 171 -1.23 21.15 -25.58
N GLN A 172 -0.86 22.26 -26.20
CA GLN A 172 -1.59 23.54 -26.17
C GLN A 172 -2.54 23.68 -27.39
N GLY A 173 -3.13 22.58 -27.83
CA GLY A 173 -4.13 22.58 -28.91
C GLY A 173 -5.55 22.38 -28.38
N PRO A 174 -6.58 22.69 -29.19
CA PRO A 174 -7.97 22.45 -28.82
C PRO A 174 -8.22 20.96 -28.54
N PRO A 175 -9.21 20.63 -27.68
CA PRO A 175 -9.54 19.25 -27.34
C PRO A 175 -9.72 18.40 -28.59
N CYS A 176 -9.03 17.25 -28.62
CA CYS A 176 -9.16 16.28 -29.69
C CYS A 176 -10.63 15.86 -29.81
N PRO A 177 -11.34 16.18 -30.92
CA PRO A 177 -12.76 15.88 -31.06
C PRO A 177 -13.08 14.37 -31.09
N VAL A 178 -12.06 13.51 -31.22
CA VAL A 178 -12.19 12.06 -31.45
C VAL A 178 -12.26 11.27 -30.13
N ARG A 179 -11.76 11.83 -29.01
CA ARG A 179 -11.77 11.17 -27.70
C ARG A 179 -12.74 11.89 -26.79
N GLY A 180 -14.01 11.52 -26.90
CA GLY A 180 -15.09 12.00 -26.03
C GLY A 180 -15.05 11.39 -24.63
N TRP A 181 -16.04 11.72 -23.80
CA TRP A 181 -16.18 11.21 -22.42
C TRP A 181 -16.36 9.68 -22.36
N HIS A 182 -16.85 9.08 -23.45
CA HIS A 182 -17.20 7.67 -23.54
C HIS A 182 -16.17 6.91 -24.37
N TYR A 183 -15.70 5.79 -23.83
CA TYR A 183 -14.93 4.78 -24.57
C TYR A 183 -15.87 3.87 -25.37
N PRO A 184 -15.37 3.13 -26.39
CA PRO A 184 -16.16 2.15 -27.10
C PRO A 184 -16.81 1.16 -26.15
N SER A 185 -18.03 0.72 -26.43
CA SER A 185 -18.79 -0.17 -25.54
C SER A 185 -17.96 -1.38 -25.12
N SER A 186 -17.91 -1.60 -23.81
CA SER A 186 -17.29 -2.78 -23.23
C SER A 186 -17.92 -3.06 -21.88
N GLU A 187 -18.67 -4.15 -21.82
CA GLU A 187 -19.28 -4.67 -20.60
C GLU A 187 -18.23 -4.78 -19.48
N LEU A 188 -17.01 -5.25 -19.80
CA LEU A 188 -15.92 -5.35 -18.84
C LEU A 188 -15.54 -4.02 -18.20
N VAL A 189 -15.45 -2.95 -18.99
CA VAL A 189 -15.01 -1.64 -18.49
C VAL A 189 -16.16 -0.98 -17.75
N GLU A 190 -17.39 -1.08 -18.28
CA GLU A 190 -18.61 -0.55 -17.68
C GLU A 190 -18.87 -1.20 -16.30
N GLU A 191 -18.81 -2.53 -16.20
CA GLU A 191 -18.94 -3.25 -14.92
C GLU A 191 -17.87 -2.82 -13.91
N PHE A 192 -16.64 -2.60 -14.37
CA PHE A 192 -15.54 -2.16 -13.51
C PHE A 192 -15.76 -0.74 -12.96
N GLU A 193 -16.26 0.17 -13.80
CA GLU A 193 -16.61 1.52 -13.36
C GLU A 193 -17.77 1.52 -12.38
N ASP A 194 -18.80 0.73 -12.66
CA ASP A 194 -19.96 0.58 -11.77
C ASP A 194 -19.54 0.01 -10.42
N LYS A 195 -18.63 -0.97 -10.40
CA LYS A 195 -18.06 -1.49 -9.17
C LYS A 195 -17.27 -0.41 -8.41
N GLY A 196 -16.42 0.33 -9.11
CA GLY A 196 -15.65 1.44 -8.49
C GLY A 196 -16.51 2.61 -8.02
N TYR A 197 -17.71 2.78 -8.59
CA TYR A 197 -18.72 3.73 -8.11
C TYR A 197 -19.41 3.22 -6.84
N ARG A 198 -19.84 1.94 -6.82
CA ARG A 198 -20.41 1.31 -5.63
C ARG A 198 -19.44 1.40 -4.44
N ASP A 199 -18.20 0.95 -4.60
CA ASP A 199 -17.23 0.92 -3.50
C ASP A 199 -16.96 2.33 -2.91
N ARG A 200 -16.95 3.38 -3.74
CA ARG A 200 -16.80 4.77 -3.28
C ARG A 200 -18.03 5.28 -2.54
N TYR A 201 -19.23 5.06 -3.08
CA TYR A 201 -20.48 5.48 -2.43
C TYR A 201 -20.73 4.75 -1.11
N PHE A 202 -20.43 3.45 -1.04
CA PHE A 202 -20.50 2.71 0.21
C PHE A 202 -19.48 3.24 1.22
N SER A 203 -18.24 3.52 0.81
CA SER A 203 -17.23 4.07 1.74
C SER A 203 -17.56 5.48 2.25
N GLU A 204 -18.15 6.34 1.42
CA GLU A 204 -18.59 7.68 1.84
C GLU A 204 -19.83 7.60 2.75
N ALA A 205 -20.79 6.73 2.43
CA ALA A 205 -21.96 6.51 3.28
C ALA A 205 -21.60 5.88 4.64
N GLU A 206 -20.67 4.91 4.64
CA GLU A 206 -20.13 4.27 5.85
C GLU A 206 -19.30 5.27 6.67
N PHE A 207 -18.48 6.12 6.03
CA PHE A 207 -17.74 7.18 6.69
C PHE A 207 -18.66 8.24 7.29
N ASP A 208 -19.68 8.68 6.55
CA ASP A 208 -20.69 9.63 7.02
C ASP A 208 -21.53 9.03 8.16
N GLU A 209 -21.87 7.75 8.11
CA GLU A 209 -22.55 7.04 9.19
C GLU A 209 -21.66 6.92 10.44
N MET A 210 -20.40 6.53 10.28
CA MET A 210 -19.43 6.46 11.36
C MET A 210 -19.20 7.83 12.01
N PHE A 211 -19.04 8.88 11.20
CA PHE A 211 -18.86 10.26 11.68
C PHE A 211 -20.12 10.79 12.36
N ARG A 212 -21.32 10.48 11.85
CA ARG A 212 -22.60 10.81 12.51
C ARG A 212 -22.70 10.14 13.89
N ASN A 213 -22.29 8.88 14.01
CA ASN A 213 -22.30 8.14 15.26
C ASN A 213 -21.27 8.70 16.26
N GLU A 214 -20.05 9.02 15.80
CA GLU A 214 -18.99 9.60 16.65
C GLU A 214 -19.35 11.01 17.16
N VAL A 215 -20.00 11.84 16.32
CA VAL A 215 -20.53 13.15 16.74
C VAL A 215 -21.70 13.00 17.71
N ALA A 216 -22.55 11.98 17.55
CA ALA A 216 -23.65 11.69 18.47
C ALA A 216 -23.13 11.25 19.86
N GLU A 217 -22.18 10.31 19.89
CA GLU A 217 -21.52 9.85 21.12
C GLU A 217 -20.75 10.98 21.81
N GLY A 218 -20.03 11.80 21.03
CA GLY A 218 -19.34 12.99 21.52
C GLY A 218 -20.31 13.99 22.15
N ARG A 219 -21.46 14.28 21.52
CA ARG A 219 -22.49 15.18 22.09
C ARG A 219 -23.10 14.62 23.38
N GLU A 220 -23.24 13.31 23.50
CA GLU A 220 -23.76 12.68 24.71
C GLU A 220 -22.76 12.75 25.87
N LEU A 221 -21.46 12.57 25.58
CA LEU A 221 -20.36 12.76 26.53
C LEU A 221 -20.26 14.22 27.00
N TRP A 222 -20.38 15.19 26.09
CA TRP A 222 -20.40 16.61 26.44
C TRP A 222 -21.60 16.97 27.33
N ARG A 223 -22.81 16.48 27.03
CA ARG A 223 -23.99 16.65 27.91
C ARG A 223 -23.79 16.03 29.30
N LYS A 224 -23.26 14.82 29.37
CA LYS A 224 -22.99 14.16 30.66
C LYS A 224 -21.97 14.94 31.48
N ARG A 225 -20.97 15.52 30.83
CA ARG A 225 -19.92 16.33 31.48
C ARG A 225 -20.44 17.68 31.98
N GLU A 226 -21.29 18.34 31.19
CA GLU A 226 -21.94 19.61 31.55
C GLU A 226 -22.87 19.43 32.76
N ILE A 227 -23.61 18.31 32.84
CA ILE A 227 -24.44 17.96 34.00
C ILE A 227 -23.59 17.74 35.27
N ILE A 228 -22.45 17.03 35.13
CA ILE A 228 -21.55 16.77 36.26
C ILE A 228 -20.92 18.07 36.78
N GLU A 229 -20.52 18.98 35.89
CA GLU A 229 -19.95 20.28 36.28
C GLU A 229 -20.99 21.16 36.99
N THR A 230 -22.26 21.17 36.55
CA THR A 230 -23.31 21.93 37.23
C THR A 230 -23.66 21.37 38.61
N GLU A 231 -23.62 20.04 38.80
CA GLU A 231 -23.84 19.42 40.12
C GLU A 231 -22.68 19.72 41.09
N GLN A 232 -21.43 19.69 40.62
CA GLN A 232 -20.26 20.01 41.42
C GLN A 232 -20.22 21.48 41.85
N GLU A 233 -20.54 22.41 40.94
CA GLU A 233 -20.63 23.83 41.25
C GLU A 233 -21.75 24.13 42.28
N ALA A 234 -22.88 23.43 42.19
CA ALA A 234 -23.97 23.55 43.16
C ALA A 234 -23.56 23.07 44.57
N ASP A 235 -22.80 21.96 44.65
CA ASP A 235 -22.31 21.42 45.92
C ASP A 235 -21.22 22.30 46.55
N GLU A 236 -20.31 22.87 45.74
CA GLU A 236 -19.31 23.83 46.19
C GLU A 236 -19.95 25.11 46.73
N LEU A 237 -20.94 25.67 46.03
CA LEU A 237 -21.67 26.86 46.48
C LEU A 237 -22.43 26.59 47.79
N ALA A 238 -23.06 25.41 47.91
CA ALA A 238 -23.70 24.97 49.15
C ALA A 238 -22.70 24.76 50.29
N GLY A 239 -21.47 24.32 49.98
CA GLY A 239 -20.35 24.27 50.92
C GLY A 239 -19.93 25.66 51.40
N MET A 240 -19.72 26.59 50.47
CA MET A 240 -19.30 27.97 50.77
C MET A 240 -20.31 28.71 51.66
N LEU A 241 -21.62 28.59 51.36
CA LEU A 241 -22.69 29.20 52.15
C LEU A 241 -22.76 28.64 53.58
N ARG A 242 -22.43 27.35 53.77
CA ARG A 242 -22.34 26.73 55.11
C ARG A 242 -21.18 27.28 55.91
N THR A 243 -20.00 27.44 55.31
CA THR A 243 -18.84 28.07 55.95
C THR A 243 -19.04 29.55 56.26
N GLN A 244 -19.73 30.30 55.39
CA GLN A 244 -19.98 31.72 55.59
C GLN A 244 -20.97 31.97 56.75
N ARG A 245 -22.02 31.14 56.89
CA ARG A 245 -22.89 31.16 58.07
C ARG A 245 -22.15 30.83 59.37
N LEU A 246 -21.17 29.93 59.31
CA LEU A 246 -20.31 29.57 60.45
C LEU A 246 -19.37 30.72 60.83
N ALA A 247 -18.77 31.37 59.85
CA ALA A 247 -17.92 32.55 60.05
C ALA A 247 -18.73 33.72 60.67
N ASP A 248 -19.90 34.02 60.12
CA ASP A 248 -20.79 35.08 60.66
C ASP A 248 -21.25 34.78 62.10
N TYR A 249 -21.44 33.50 62.45
CA TYR A 249 -21.78 33.09 63.82
C TYR A 249 -20.59 33.26 64.79
N VAL A 250 -19.37 32.92 64.37
CA VAL A 250 -18.16 33.07 65.18
C VAL A 250 -17.79 34.55 65.37
N THR A 251 -17.91 35.38 64.33
CA THR A 251 -17.61 36.83 64.43
C THR A 251 -18.59 37.57 65.35
N ARG A 252 -19.84 37.10 65.47
CA ARG A 252 -20.81 37.64 66.44
C ARG A 252 -20.54 37.25 67.90
N MET A 253 -19.69 36.25 68.15
CA MET A 253 -19.40 35.73 69.50
C MET A 253 -18.15 36.33 70.16
N GLN A 254 -17.38 37.20 69.50
CA GLN A 254 -16.23 37.89 70.12
C GLN A 254 -16.33 39.41 70.06
N PRO A 255 -16.88 40.03 71.13
CA PRO A 255 -16.34 41.27 71.65
C PRO A 255 -16.00 41.13 73.14
N GLY A 256 -14.72 41.34 73.50
CA GLY A 256 -14.32 41.59 74.89
C GLY A 256 -13.30 40.61 75.48
N PHE A 257 -12.06 40.63 74.97
CA PHE A 257 -10.89 40.32 75.80
C PHE A 257 -9.73 41.20 75.32
N LEU A 258 -9.08 41.88 76.26
CA LEU A 258 -8.11 42.99 76.13
C LEU A 258 -8.72 44.40 75.97
N ALA A 259 -9.30 44.88 77.07
CA ALA A 259 -9.01 46.23 77.54
C ALA A 259 -8.21 46.09 78.85
N GLU A 260 -7.12 46.88 78.92
CA GLU A 260 -6.10 47.01 79.97
C GLU A 260 -4.98 45.96 80.04
#